data_AF-A0A833QLB7-F1
#
_entry.id   AF-A0A833QLB7-F1
#
_cell.length_a   1.000
_cell.length_b   1.000
_cell.length_c   1.000
_cell.angle_alpha   90.00
_cell.angle_beta   90.00
_cell.angle_gamma   90.00
#
_symmetry.space_group_name_H-M   'P 1'
#
loop_
_entity.id
_entity.type
_entity.pdbx_description
1 polymer ?
#
loop_
_entity_poly.entity_id
_entity_poly.type
_entity_poly.pdbx_seq_one_letter_code
_entity_poly.pdbx_strand_id
1 'polypeptide(L)'
;MTSHYAILLLLLLLLAWRPHHSTATDHIVGANLGWNPNINYSSWSHNQTFFVGDLISFRYQKQTYNVFEVNQTGYDNCTMDGYAGNWTSGKDFIPLNKSQRYYFICNGFCFGGMKISVLVQPLPANATNAALRARGSGSASAAVKSMVVQRVGDIMLMAASLVIAAVVTGVGLM
;
A
#
# COMPACT_ATOMS: atom_id res chain seq x y z
N MET A 1 -23.90 -37.68 10.72
CA MET A 1 -22.56 -37.31 11.27
C MET A 1 -21.56 -36.93 10.19
N THR A 2 -21.40 -37.71 9.12
CA THR A 2 -20.49 -37.41 7.99
C THR A 2 -20.84 -36.12 7.23
N SER A 3 -22.13 -35.83 7.04
CA SER A 3 -22.61 -34.62 6.35
C SER A 3 -22.25 -33.30 7.07
N HIS A 4 -22.34 -33.27 8.40
CA HIS A 4 -22.00 -32.06 9.17
C HIS A 4 -20.50 -31.75 9.15
N TYR A 5 -19.64 -32.78 9.20
CA TYR A 5 -18.20 -32.60 9.05
C TYR A 5 -17.83 -32.10 7.65
N ALA A 6 -18.49 -32.59 6.60
CA ALA A 6 -18.27 -32.12 5.23
C ALA A 6 -18.63 -30.63 5.07
N ILE A 7 -19.74 -30.19 5.66
CA ILE A 7 -20.16 -28.77 5.65
C ILE A 7 -19.19 -27.91 6.45
N LEU A 8 -18.73 -28.37 7.63
CA LEU A 8 -17.79 -27.64 8.48
C LEU A 8 -16.41 -27.50 7.84
N LEU A 9 -15.93 -28.55 7.17
CA LEU A 9 -14.69 -28.51 6.38
C LEU A 9 -14.81 -27.58 5.16
N LEU A 10 -15.95 -27.58 4.48
CA LEU A 10 -16.21 -26.67 3.36
C LEU A 10 -16.20 -25.21 3.83
N LEU A 11 -16.79 -24.90 4.98
CA LEU A 11 -16.80 -23.56 5.58
C LEU A 11 -15.39 -23.10 5.98
N LEU A 12 -14.57 -23.98 6.56
CA LEU A 12 -13.18 -23.66 6.91
C LEU A 12 -12.31 -23.39 5.67
N LEU A 13 -12.53 -24.13 4.58
CA LEU A 13 -11.84 -23.91 3.30
C LEU A 13 -12.24 -22.60 2.63
N LEU A 14 -13.51 -22.20 2.72
CA LEU A 14 -13.98 -20.92 2.19
C LEU A 14 -13.43 -19.72 2.99
N LEU A 15 -13.27 -19.85 4.31
CA LEU A 15 -12.66 -18.82 5.17
C LEU A 15 -11.14 -18.71 5.00
N ALA A 16 -10.48 -19.76 4.51
CA ALA A 16 -9.05 -19.73 4.17
C ALA A 16 -8.78 -18.95 2.87
N TRP A 17 -9.80 -18.74 2.02
CA TRP A 17 -9.67 -17.98 0.78
C TRP A 17 -9.76 -16.48 1.05
N ARG A 18 -8.64 -15.85 1.43
CA ARG A 18 -8.59 -14.38 1.48
C ARG A 18 -8.41 -13.83 0.05
N PRO A 19 -9.35 -13.05 -0.49
CA PRO A 19 -9.09 -12.31 -1.72
C PRO A 19 -7.94 -11.32 -1.45
N HIS A 20 -6.82 -11.52 -2.13
CA HIS A 20 -5.75 -10.53 -2.17
C HIS A 20 -6.21 -9.36 -3.05
N HIS A 21 -6.83 -8.36 -2.45
CA HIS A 21 -7.06 -7.09 -3.11
C HIS A 21 -5.70 -6.38 -3.22
N SER A 22 -5.13 -6.36 -4.42
CA SER A 22 -3.96 -5.53 -4.72
C SER A 22 -4.44 -4.09 -4.93
N THR A 23 -4.56 -3.34 -3.84
CA THR A 23 -4.70 -1.88 -3.89
C THR A 23 -3.32 -1.24 -3.94
N ALA A 24 -3.19 -0.15 -4.67
CA ALA A 24 -1.99 0.70 -4.59
C ALA A 24 -1.84 1.19 -3.14
N THR A 25 -0.62 1.10 -2.61
CA THR A 25 -0.27 1.49 -1.24
C THR A 25 0.33 2.89 -1.24
N ASP A 26 -0.03 3.72 -0.25
CA ASP A 26 0.64 5.00 0.00
C ASP A 26 1.64 4.86 1.16
N HIS A 27 2.92 5.00 0.84
CA HIS A 27 4.01 4.96 1.80
C HIS A 27 4.35 6.38 2.27
N ILE A 28 3.87 6.73 3.45
CA ILE A 28 4.18 8.03 4.08
C ILE A 28 5.61 8.00 4.64
N VAL A 29 6.50 8.75 4.01
CA VAL A 29 7.93 8.81 4.38
C VAL A 29 8.10 9.26 5.83
N GLY A 30 8.82 8.46 6.61
CA GLY A 30 9.03 8.70 8.04
C GLY A 30 7.79 8.46 8.92
N ALA A 31 6.69 7.94 8.36
CA ALA A 31 5.43 7.71 9.06
C ALA A 31 4.94 8.94 9.86
N ASN A 32 4.90 8.86 11.18
CA ASN A 32 4.51 9.95 12.07
C ASN A 32 5.59 11.04 12.22
N LEU A 33 6.85 10.72 11.91
CA LEU A 33 7.96 11.67 11.96
C LEU A 33 8.03 12.58 10.72
N GLY A 34 7.45 12.13 9.60
CA GLY A 34 7.41 12.87 8.34
C GLY A 34 8.79 13.07 7.69
N TRP A 35 8.87 14.07 6.82
CA TRP A 35 10.08 14.48 6.11
C TRP A 35 10.78 15.65 6.85
N ASN A 36 11.79 15.32 7.66
CA ASN A 36 12.48 16.19 8.60
C ASN A 36 13.95 15.76 8.77
N PRO A 37 14.84 16.66 9.22
CA PRO A 37 16.24 16.32 9.48
C PRO A 37 16.40 15.40 10.69
N ASN A 38 17.55 14.74 10.80
CA ASN A 38 17.91 13.83 11.91
C ASN A 38 17.03 12.56 12.02
N ILE A 39 16.37 12.15 10.93
CA ILE A 39 15.59 10.91 10.86
C ILE A 39 16.35 9.87 10.05
N ASN A 40 16.34 8.60 10.51
CA ASN A 40 16.97 7.50 9.78
C ASN A 40 16.03 6.92 8.71
N TYR A 41 16.01 7.54 7.54
CA TYR A 41 15.21 7.07 6.41
C TYR A 41 15.69 5.75 5.80
N SER A 42 16.96 5.39 5.98
CA SER A 42 17.47 4.08 5.56
C SER A 42 16.79 2.95 6.31
N SER A 43 16.66 3.08 7.64
CA SER A 43 15.92 2.12 8.47
C SER A 43 14.43 2.08 8.09
N TRP A 44 13.81 3.25 7.90
CA TRP A 44 12.40 3.32 7.47
C TRP A 44 12.19 2.61 6.14
N SER A 45 12.98 2.92 5.11
CA SER A 45 12.84 2.33 3.77
C SER A 45 13.12 0.82 3.75
N HIS A 46 14.05 0.34 4.58
CA HIS A 46 14.33 -1.09 4.70
C HIS A 46 13.13 -1.89 5.24
N ASN A 47 12.27 -1.25 6.06
CA ASN A 47 11.05 -1.86 6.58
C ASN A 47 9.83 -1.66 5.66
N GLN A 48 10.02 -1.17 4.44
CA GLN A 48 8.97 -0.99 3.44
C GLN A 48 9.22 -1.90 2.23
N THR A 49 8.13 -2.30 1.57
CA THR A 49 8.18 -2.95 0.25
C THR A 49 7.35 -2.12 -0.69
N PHE A 50 7.96 -1.67 -1.78
CA PHE A 50 7.32 -0.84 -2.79
C PHE A 50 7.10 -1.64 -4.06
N PHE A 51 5.91 -1.52 -4.64
CA PHE A 51 5.56 -2.10 -5.93
C PHE A 51 5.24 -1.01 -6.96
N VAL A 52 5.36 -1.37 -8.23
CA VAL A 52 4.91 -0.50 -9.32
C VAL A 52 3.43 -0.16 -9.15
N GLY A 53 3.09 1.12 -9.18
CA GLY A 53 1.74 1.63 -8.97
C GLY A 53 1.47 2.15 -7.56
N ASP A 54 2.37 1.92 -6.61
CA ASP A 54 2.30 2.53 -5.28
C ASP A 54 2.60 4.04 -5.33
N LEU A 55 2.25 4.72 -4.23
CA LEU A 55 2.59 6.12 -3.99
C LEU A 55 3.64 6.19 -2.88
N ILE A 56 4.58 7.14 -3.01
CA ILE A 56 5.41 7.60 -1.91
C ILE A 56 5.00 9.03 -1.57
N SER A 57 4.63 9.29 -0.32
CA SER A 57 4.16 10.59 0.10
C SER A 57 5.09 11.26 1.11
N PHE A 58 5.31 12.54 0.88
CA PHE A 58 6.18 13.37 1.71
C PHE A 58 5.34 14.42 2.42
N ARG A 59 5.50 14.52 3.73
CA ARG A 59 4.82 15.50 4.59
C ARG A 59 5.86 16.30 5.36
N TYR A 60 5.88 17.61 5.13
CA TYR A 60 6.90 18.49 5.68
C TYR A 60 6.39 19.93 5.83
N GLN A 61 7.11 20.72 6.62
CA GLN A 61 6.85 22.14 6.72
C GLN A 61 7.12 22.83 5.37
N LYS A 62 6.05 23.32 4.75
CA LYS A 62 6.10 24.08 3.50
C LYS A 62 7.08 25.25 3.64
N GLN A 63 7.77 25.60 2.55
CA GLN A 63 8.80 26.65 2.48
C GLN A 63 10.09 26.38 3.27
N THR A 64 10.11 25.42 4.19
CA THR A 64 11.33 25.04 4.93
C THR A 64 12.04 23.89 4.22
N TYR A 65 11.28 22.87 3.83
CA TYR A 65 11.81 21.69 3.16
C TYR A 65 11.20 21.52 1.78
N ASN A 66 11.85 20.68 0.99
CA ASN A 66 11.44 20.31 -0.35
C ASN A 66 11.82 18.85 -0.61
N VAL A 67 11.35 18.33 -1.73
CA VAL A 67 11.71 17.00 -2.21
C VAL A 67 12.16 17.13 -3.65
N PHE A 68 13.30 16.53 -3.94
CA PHE A 68 13.88 16.45 -5.27
C PHE A 68 14.16 15.00 -5.60
N GLU A 69 13.72 14.56 -6.78
CA GLU A 69 14.14 13.28 -7.35
C GLU A 69 15.43 13.48 -8.16
N VAL A 70 16.43 12.66 -7.88
CA VAL A 70 17.77 12.73 -8.46
C VAL A 70 18.24 11.33 -8.87
N ASN A 71 19.37 11.23 -9.56
CA ASN A 71 20.03 9.95 -9.79
C ASN A 71 20.88 9.52 -8.59
N GLN A 72 21.52 8.35 -8.69
CA GLN A 72 22.37 7.83 -7.62
C GLN A 72 23.53 8.76 -7.27
N THR A 73 24.21 9.34 -8.27
CA THR A 73 25.31 10.29 -8.06
C THR A 73 24.84 11.52 -7.29
N GLY A 74 23.68 12.07 -7.68
CA GLY A 74 23.05 13.20 -7.01
C GLY A 74 22.66 12.88 -5.57
N TYR A 75 22.15 11.67 -5.34
CA TYR A 75 21.87 11.18 -4.00
C TYR A 75 23.13 11.10 -3.14
N ASP A 76 24.17 10.42 -3.61
CA ASP A 76 25.40 10.17 -2.86
C ASP A 76 26.15 11.46 -2.51
N ASN A 77 26.23 12.39 -3.47
CA ASN A 77 26.93 13.66 -3.31
C ASN A 77 26.02 14.82 -2.84
N CYS A 78 24.73 14.56 -2.63
CA CYS A 78 23.73 15.59 -2.32
C CYS A 78 23.70 16.74 -3.34
N THR A 79 23.85 16.41 -4.63
CA THR A 79 23.77 17.34 -5.76
C THR A 79 22.46 17.13 -6.53
N MET A 80 22.19 18.05 -7.47
CA MET A 80 21.02 17.99 -8.35
C MET A 80 21.26 17.13 -9.61
N ASP A 81 22.26 16.26 -9.59
CA ASP A 81 22.59 15.43 -10.75
C ASP A 81 21.46 14.45 -11.09
N GLY A 82 21.14 14.36 -12.38
CA GLY A 82 20.03 13.54 -12.83
C GLY A 82 18.68 13.97 -12.28
N TYR A 83 18.49 15.27 -12.03
CA TYR A 83 17.22 15.87 -11.64
C TYR A 83 16.06 15.38 -12.50
N ALA A 84 15.03 14.82 -11.85
CA ALA A 84 13.85 14.24 -12.50
C ALA A 84 12.54 14.86 -12.03
N GLY A 85 12.51 15.51 -10.86
CA GLY A 85 11.28 16.10 -10.32
C GLY A 85 11.52 16.94 -9.07
N ASN A 86 10.65 17.92 -8.84
CA ASN A 86 10.62 18.71 -7.61
C ASN A 86 9.21 18.78 -7.02
N TRP A 87 9.13 18.84 -5.70
CA TRP A 87 7.89 19.01 -4.96
C TRP A 87 8.08 19.95 -3.77
N THR A 88 7.12 20.86 -3.58
CA THR A 88 7.22 21.96 -2.61
C THR A 88 5.87 22.31 -1.96
N SER A 89 4.85 21.46 -2.10
CA SER A 89 3.52 21.77 -1.56
C SER A 89 3.46 21.56 -0.04
N GLY A 90 4.34 20.72 0.51
CA GLY A 90 4.37 20.33 1.92
C GLY A 90 3.59 19.04 2.22
N LYS A 91 2.78 18.59 1.24
CA LYS A 91 2.10 17.30 1.26
C LYS A 91 2.02 16.78 -0.17
N ASP A 92 3.08 16.10 -0.58
CA ASP A 92 3.29 15.70 -1.96
C ASP A 92 3.14 14.18 -2.10
N PHE A 93 2.45 13.75 -3.16
CA PHE A 93 2.21 12.34 -3.48
C PHE A 93 2.88 12.04 -4.82
N ILE A 94 3.82 11.10 -4.80
CA ILE A 94 4.65 10.78 -5.97
C ILE A 94 4.36 9.35 -6.41
N PRO A 95 3.89 9.13 -7.65
CA PRO A 95 3.61 7.78 -8.14
C PRO A 95 4.88 7.03 -8.56
N LEU A 96 4.98 5.78 -8.12
CA LEU A 96 6.09 4.87 -8.42
C LEU A 96 5.75 4.00 -9.63
N ASN A 97 5.91 4.57 -10.82
CA ASN A 97 5.44 3.96 -12.07
C ASN A 97 6.38 2.94 -12.72
N LYS A 98 7.64 2.85 -12.27
CA LYS A 98 8.66 1.98 -12.87
C LYS A 98 9.30 1.12 -11.79
N SER A 99 9.62 -0.13 -12.14
CA SER A 99 10.44 -0.97 -11.27
C SER A 99 11.90 -0.52 -11.41
N GLN A 100 12.35 0.26 -10.43
CA GLN A 100 13.71 0.77 -10.34
C GLN A 100 13.97 1.28 -8.93
N ARG A 101 15.22 1.69 -8.67
CA ARG A 101 15.55 2.44 -7.46
C ARG A 101 15.31 3.93 -7.70
N TYR A 102 14.50 4.54 -6.86
CA TYR A 102 14.27 5.99 -6.82
C TYR A 102 15.11 6.60 -5.70
N TYR A 103 15.58 7.82 -5.93
CA TYR A 103 16.35 8.57 -4.95
C TYR A 103 15.73 9.94 -4.75
N PHE A 104 15.45 10.27 -3.49
CA PHE A 104 14.88 11.56 -3.12
C PHE A 104 15.77 12.26 -2.10
N ILE A 105 15.95 13.57 -2.27
CA ILE A 105 16.74 14.41 -1.38
C ILE A 105 15.99 15.71 -1.05
N CYS A 106 16.34 16.31 0.09
CA CYS A 106 16.01 17.70 0.38
C CYS A 106 17.22 18.57 0.01
N ASN A 107 17.03 19.55 -0.86
CA ASN A 107 18.08 20.50 -1.19
C ASN A 107 18.37 21.39 0.04
N GLY A 108 19.62 21.44 0.49
CA GLY A 108 20.07 22.14 1.71
C GLY A 108 20.22 21.26 2.96
N PHE A 109 19.44 20.19 3.10
CA PHE A 109 19.45 19.32 4.31
C PHE A 109 19.81 17.85 4.04
N CYS A 110 20.22 17.53 2.81
CA CYS A 110 20.56 16.16 2.41
C CYS A 110 21.69 15.53 3.28
N PHE A 111 22.78 16.26 3.54
CA PHE A 111 23.84 15.81 4.45
C PHE A 111 23.41 15.74 5.93
N GLY A 112 22.33 16.44 6.29
CA GLY A 112 21.64 16.32 7.59
C GLY A 112 20.74 15.08 7.70
N GLY A 113 20.85 14.15 6.75
CA GLY A 113 20.09 12.90 6.71
C GLY A 113 18.76 13.00 5.96
N MET A 114 18.38 14.16 5.41
CA MET A 114 17.15 14.30 4.59
C MET A 114 17.36 13.78 3.16
N LYS A 115 17.61 12.48 3.07
CA LYS A 115 17.75 11.72 1.83
C LYS A 115 17.20 10.32 2.03
N ILE A 116 16.52 9.80 1.02
CA ILE A 116 15.99 8.43 1.03
C ILE A 116 16.18 7.75 -0.34
N SER A 117 16.50 6.46 -0.31
CA SER A 117 16.47 5.60 -1.50
C SER A 117 15.41 4.52 -1.32
N VAL A 118 14.62 4.26 -2.36
CA VAL A 118 13.56 3.23 -2.32
C VAL A 118 13.68 2.35 -3.55
N LEU A 119 13.62 1.02 -3.36
CA LEU A 119 13.64 0.05 -4.45
C LEU A 119 12.22 -0.40 -4.75
N VAL A 120 11.77 -0.13 -5.98
CA VAL A 120 10.43 -0.49 -6.44
C VAL A 120 10.48 -1.79 -7.23
N GLN A 121 9.73 -2.78 -6.74
CA GLN A 121 9.63 -4.10 -7.35
C GLN A 121 8.53 -4.11 -8.43
N PRO A 122 8.65 -4.98 -9.45
CA PRO A 122 7.54 -5.19 -10.37
C PRO A 122 6.34 -5.77 -9.61
N LEU A 123 5.13 -5.48 -10.09
CA LEU A 123 3.93 -6.10 -9.53
C LEU A 123 4.02 -7.62 -9.66
N PRO A 124 3.64 -8.39 -8.62
CA PRO A 124 3.57 -9.85 -8.71
C PRO A 124 2.68 -10.28 -9.89
N ALA A 125 3.08 -11.32 -10.62
CA ALA A 125 2.38 -11.79 -11.84
C ALA A 125 0.89 -12.14 -11.63
N ASN A 126 0.49 -12.44 -10.38
CA ASN A 126 -0.92 -12.65 -10.06
C ASN A 126 -1.75 -11.36 -10.15
N ALA A 127 -1.14 -10.21 -9.83
CA ALA A 127 -1.78 -8.90 -9.93
C ALA A 127 -1.88 -8.40 -11.38
N THR A 128 -0.92 -8.74 -12.25
CA THR A 128 -0.97 -8.36 -13.67
C THR A 128 -2.13 -9.04 -14.40
N ASN A 129 -2.43 -10.30 -14.08
CA ASN A 129 -3.58 -11.02 -14.65
C ASN A 129 -4.92 -10.42 -14.22
N ALA A 130 -5.02 -9.94 -12.97
CA ALA A 130 -6.21 -9.24 -12.49
C ALA A 130 -6.37 -7.86 -13.16
N ALA A 131 -5.28 -7.10 -13.32
CA ALA A 131 -5.29 -5.81 -13.99
C ALA A 131 -5.60 -5.90 -15.49
N LEU A 132 -5.08 -6.92 -16.19
CA LEU A 132 -5.40 -7.18 -17.60
C LEU A 132 -6.89 -7.57 -17.79
N ARG A 133 -7.46 -8.37 -16.87
CA ARG A 133 -8.89 -8.68 -16.86
C ARG A 133 -9.75 -7.44 -16.60
N ALA A 134 -9.30 -6.52 -15.74
CA ALA A 134 -9.98 -5.25 -15.50
C ALA A 134 -9.91 -4.30 -16.71
N ARG A 135 -8.80 -4.29 -17.46
CA ARG A 135 -8.60 -3.43 -18.63
C ARG A 135 -9.46 -3.82 -19.84
N GLY A 136 -9.88 -5.08 -19.94
CA GLY A 136 -10.85 -5.55 -20.93
C GLY A 136 -12.31 -5.17 -20.63
N SER A 137 -12.60 -4.69 -19.41
CA SER A 137 -13.91 -4.21 -18.99
C SER A 137 -13.90 -2.69 -18.95
N GLY A 138 -14.05 -2.05 -20.10
CA GLY A 138 -14.32 -0.61 -20.13
C GLY A 138 -15.67 -0.32 -19.48
N SER A 139 -15.69 0.16 -18.23
CA SER A 139 -16.71 1.11 -17.72
C SER A 139 -16.43 1.49 -16.26
N ALA A 140 -16.44 2.81 -15.99
CA ALA A 140 -16.36 3.44 -14.67
C ALA A 140 -17.49 3.05 -13.68
N SER A 141 -18.34 2.07 -14.02
CA SER A 141 -19.45 1.55 -13.19
C SER A 141 -19.01 0.50 -12.15
N ALA A 142 -17.84 -0.12 -12.31
CA ALA A 142 -17.38 -1.20 -11.42
C ALA A 142 -16.96 -0.72 -10.01
N ALA A 143 -16.48 0.52 -9.87
CA ALA A 143 -16.03 1.07 -8.59
C ALA A 143 -17.19 1.25 -7.59
N VAL A 144 -18.36 1.67 -8.07
CA VAL A 144 -19.57 1.83 -7.22
C VAL A 144 -20.13 0.46 -6.81
N LYS A 145 -20.11 -0.53 -7.73
CA LYS A 145 -20.52 -1.90 -7.42
C LYS A 145 -19.60 -2.55 -6.40
N SER A 146 -18.29 -2.28 -6.46
CA SER A 146 -17.33 -2.82 -5.49
C SER A 146 -17.55 -2.26 -4.08
N MET A 147 -17.93 -0.98 -3.92
CA MET A 147 -18.22 -0.42 -2.59
C MET A 147 -19.49 -1.01 -1.96
N VAL A 148 -20.51 -1.30 -2.77
CA VAL A 148 -21.74 -1.97 -2.31
C VAL A 148 -21.47 -3.43 -1.94
N VAL A 149 -20.70 -4.16 -2.76
CA VAL A 149 -20.31 -5.56 -2.48
C VAL A 149 -19.42 -5.64 -1.24
N GLN A 150 -18.52 -4.67 -1.01
CA GLN A 150 -17.68 -4.59 0.19
C GLN A 150 -18.53 -4.45 1.45
N ARG A 151 -19.48 -3.51 1.46
CA ARG A 151 -20.36 -3.29 2.62
C ARG A 151 -21.29 -4.47 2.87
N VAL A 152 -21.81 -5.10 1.82
CA VAL A 152 -22.65 -6.31 1.95
C VAL A 152 -21.83 -7.50 2.47
N GLY A 153 -20.57 -7.65 2.02
CA GLY A 153 -19.66 -8.70 2.50
C GLY A 153 -19.33 -8.57 3.99
N ASP A 154 -19.02 -7.36 4.46
CA ASP A 154 -18.75 -7.10 5.87
C ASP A 154 -20.00 -7.33 6.74
N ILE A 155 -21.18 -6.91 6.26
CA ILE A 155 -22.47 -7.13 6.96
C ILE A 155 -22.79 -8.63 7.04
N MET A 156 -22.55 -9.39 5.96
CA MET A 156 -22.77 -10.84 5.94
C MET A 156 -21.81 -11.60 6.87
N LEU A 157 -20.57 -11.13 7.02
CA LEU A 157 -19.59 -11.71 7.95
C LEU A 157 -19.99 -11.49 9.43
N MET A 158 -20.56 -10.33 9.73
CA MET A 158 -21.12 -10.04 11.06
C MET A 158 -22.37 -10.87 11.35
N ALA A 159 -23.27 -11.00 10.37
CA ALA A 159 -24.48 -11.82 10.51
C ALA A 159 -24.16 -13.32 10.68
N ALA A 160 -23.18 -13.83 9.93
CA ALA A 160 -22.71 -15.21 10.08
C ALA A 160 -22.14 -15.47 11.49
N SER A 161 -21.42 -14.51 12.07
CA SER A 161 -20.89 -14.61 13.43
C SER A 161 -22.01 -14.70 14.49
N LEU A 162 -23.10 -13.95 14.30
CA LEU A 162 -24.28 -14.00 15.18
C LEU A 162 -25.06 -15.32 15.08
N VAL A 163 -25.22 -15.86 13.87
CA VAL A 163 -25.87 -17.16 13.66
C VAL A 163 -25.05 -18.29 14.29
N ILE A 164 -23.73 -18.25 14.17
CA ILE A 164 -22.82 -19.21 14.81
C ILE A 164 -22.93 -19.12 16.33
N ALA A 165 -22.96 -17.92 16.91
CA ALA A 165 -23.14 -17.73 18.35
C ALA A 165 -24.47 -18.31 18.86
N ALA A 166 -25.56 -18.16 18.09
CA ALA A 166 -26.87 -18.71 18.43
C ALA A 166 -26.92 -20.25 18.36
N VAL A 167 -26.23 -20.85 17.38
CA VAL A 167 -26.15 -22.32 17.25
C VAL A 167 -25.25 -22.91 18.34
N VAL A 168 -24.12 -22.28 18.66
CA VAL A 168 -23.20 -22.76 19.71
C VAL A 168 -23.81 -22.65 21.11
N THR A 169 -24.56 -21.57 21.39
CA THR A 169 -25.27 -21.44 22.68
C THR A 169 -26.51 -22.33 22.77
N GLY A 170 -27.18 -22.62 21.65
CA GLY A 170 -28.33 -23.54 21.60
C GLY A 170 -27.96 -25.03 21.76
N VAL A 171 -26.78 -25.45 21.27
CA VAL A 171 -26.29 -26.83 21.43
C VAL A 171 -25.74 -27.09 22.85
N GLY A 172 -25.40 -26.05 23.61
CA GLY A 172 -24.95 -26.17 25.00
C GLY A 172 -26.06 -26.32 26.05
N LEU A 173 -27.33 -26.33 25.62
CA LEU A 173 -28.52 -26.40 26.49
C LEU A 173 -29.41 -27.63 26.22
N MET A 174 -28.93 -28.59 25.44
CA MET A 174 -29.60 -29.89 25.22
C MET A 174 -28.75 -31.05 25.71
#